data_AF-A0A843KRE5-F1
#
_entry.id   AF-A0A843KRE5-F1
#
_cell.length_a   1.000
_cell.length_b   1.000
_cell.length_c   1.000
_cell.angle_alpha   90.00
_cell.angle_beta   90.00
_cell.angle_gamma   90.00
#
_symmetry.space_group_name_H-M   'P 1'
#
loop_
_entity.id
_entity.type
_entity.pdbx_description
1 polymer ?
#
loop_
_entity_poly.entity_id
_entity_poly.type
_entity_poly.pdbx_seq_one_letter_code
_entity_poly.pdbx_strand_id
1 'polypeptide(L)' 'MGGRLGITWKEFDLEQFRRGMVVELEHGLHDPVTNVTDDDLFLTAKTALAHLNEFPDNYDRLEKQAEAYRAERRAA' A
#
# COMPACT_ATOMS: atom_id res chain seq x y z
N MET A 1 -12.41 6.76 7.36
CA MET A 1 -11.27 7.31 6.60
C MET A 1 -11.62 7.66 5.16
N GLY A 2 -12.02 6.70 4.32
CA GLY A 2 -12.26 6.95 2.88
C GLY A 2 -13.18 8.12 2.56
N GLY A 3 -14.25 8.33 3.35
CA GLY A 3 -15.11 9.53 3.19
C GLY A 3 -14.39 10.86 3.42
N ARG A 4 -13.42 10.93 4.35
CA ARG A 4 -12.58 12.14 4.56
C ARG A 4 -11.58 12.36 3.42
N LEU A 5 -11.25 11.30 2.69
CA LEU A 5 -10.34 11.32 1.55
C LEU A 5 -11.08 11.43 0.20
N GLY A 6 -12.43 11.45 0.20
CA GLY A 6 -13.23 11.52 -1.02
C GLY A 6 -13.22 10.24 -1.87
N ILE A 7 -12.87 9.08 -1.28
CA ILE A 7 -12.81 7.82 -2.02
C ILE A 7 -14.23 7.37 -2.40
N THR A 8 -14.42 7.09 -3.69
CA THR A 8 -15.72 6.68 -4.26
C THR A 8 -15.89 5.17 -4.41
N TRP A 9 -14.81 4.39 -4.25
CA TRP A 9 -14.79 2.93 -4.36
C TRP A 9 -15.19 2.36 -5.73
N LYS A 10 -15.08 3.18 -6.79
CA LYS A 10 -15.42 2.76 -8.17
C LYS A 10 -14.27 2.03 -8.88
N GLU A 11 -13.06 2.52 -8.70
CA GLU A 11 -11.86 2.01 -9.38
C GLU A 11 -11.21 0.86 -8.60
N PHE A 12 -11.28 0.91 -7.28
CA PHE A 12 -10.74 -0.09 -6.36
C PHE A 12 -11.67 -0.27 -5.16
N ASP A 13 -11.58 -1.42 -4.51
CA ASP A 13 -12.43 -1.77 -3.36
C ASP A 13 -11.81 -1.38 -2.01
N LEU A 14 -12.60 -1.56 -0.95
CA LEU A 14 -12.16 -1.28 0.42
C LEU A 14 -10.95 -2.13 0.84
N GLU A 15 -10.86 -3.36 0.34
CA GLU A 15 -9.83 -4.30 0.75
C GLU A 15 -8.49 -3.95 0.11
N GLN A 16 -8.46 -3.53 -1.15
CA GLN A 16 -7.27 -2.93 -1.80
C GLN A 16 -6.71 -1.77 -0.97
N PHE A 17 -7.57 -0.84 -0.59
CA PHE A 17 -7.17 0.30 0.23
C PHE A 17 -6.67 -0.13 1.62
N ARG A 18 -7.35 -1.09 2.25
CA ARG A 18 -6.94 -1.61 3.57
C ARG A 18 -5.58 -2.31 3.49
N ARG A 19 -5.35 -3.15 2.49
CA ARG A 19 -4.04 -3.79 2.26
C ARG A 19 -2.95 -2.75 2.07
N GLY A 20 -3.22 -1.74 1.25
CA GLY A 20 -2.27 -0.66 1.01
C GLY A 20 -1.87 0.07 2.27
N MET A 21 -2.86 0.44 3.10
CA MET A 21 -2.58 1.04 4.40
C MET A 21 -1.71 0.17 5.31
N VAL A 22 -1.92 -1.15 5.33
CA VAL A 22 -1.11 -2.06 6.16
C VAL A 22 0.34 -2.08 5.67
N VAL A 23 0.56 -2.15 4.36
CA VAL A 23 1.90 -2.13 3.76
C VAL A 23 2.64 -0.83 4.09
N GLU A 24 2.02 0.33 3.86
CA GLU A 24 2.68 1.61 4.14
C GLU A 24 2.97 1.80 5.64
N LEU A 25 2.08 1.32 6.52
CA LEU A 25 2.30 1.38 7.97
C LEU A 25 3.43 0.42 8.41
N GLU A 26 3.50 -0.77 7.82
CA GLU A 26 4.57 -1.74 8.12
C GLU A 26 5.94 -1.18 7.75
N HIS A 27 6.07 -0.47 6.63
CA HIS A 27 7.32 0.21 6.26
C HIS A 27 7.77 1.20 7.33
N GLY A 28 6.87 2.06 7.81
CA GLY A 28 7.19 3.04 8.84
C GLY A 28 7.59 2.42 10.18
N LEU A 29 6.86 1.39 10.61
CA LEU A 29 7.12 0.68 11.87
C LEU A 29 8.42 -0.14 11.84
N HIS A 30 8.80 -0.66 10.67
CA HIS A 30 9.96 -1.54 10.53
C HIS A 30 11.26 -0.76 10.29
N ASP A 31 11.22 0.30 9.48
CA ASP A 31 12.39 1.06 9.09
C ASP A 31 12.20 2.57 9.32
N PRO A 32 12.73 3.10 10.44
CA PRO A 32 12.65 4.53 10.75
C PRO A 32 13.26 5.46 9.69
N VAL A 33 14.19 4.97 8.85
CA VAL A 33 14.80 5.78 7.78
C VAL A 33 13.79 6.06 6.66
N THR A 34 12.81 5.18 6.47
CA THR A 34 11.77 5.30 5.44
C THR A 34 10.38 5.58 6.01
N ASN A 35 10.27 5.82 7.32
CA ASN A 35 9.02 6.26 7.95
C ASN A 35 8.67 7.72 7.60
N VAL A 36 8.10 7.91 6.42
CA VAL A 36 7.72 9.24 5.92
C VAL A 36 6.39 9.75 6.50
N THR A 37 5.65 8.90 7.22
CA THR A 37 4.34 9.26 7.80
C THR A 37 4.37 9.41 9.31
N ASP A 38 5.47 9.06 9.97
CA ASP A 38 5.60 9.00 11.44
C ASP A 38 4.44 8.21 12.07
N ASP A 39 4.08 7.09 11.44
CA ASP A 39 2.95 6.22 11.79
C ASP A 39 1.56 6.92 11.88
N ASP A 40 1.43 8.17 11.40
CA ASP A 40 0.14 8.86 11.35
C ASP A 40 -0.78 8.20 10.32
N LEU A 41 -1.84 7.57 10.83
CA LEU A 41 -2.79 6.81 10.02
C LEU A 41 -3.40 7.61 8.86
N PHE A 42 -3.57 8.92 9.00
CA PHE A 42 -4.18 9.74 7.95
C PHE A 42 -3.18 10.10 6.85
N LEU A 43 -1.90 10.31 7.19
CA LEU A 43 -0.81 10.45 6.23
C LEU A 43 -0.56 9.13 5.51
N THR A 44 -0.49 8.01 6.22
CA THR A 44 -0.37 6.65 5.65
C THR A 44 -1.50 6.37 4.65
N ALA A 45 -2.73 6.78 4.99
CA ALA A 45 -3.88 6.64 4.10
C ALA A 45 -3.75 7.42 2.79
N LYS A 46 -3.13 8.61 2.82
CA LYS A 46 -2.89 9.41 1.63
C LYS A 46 -1.85 8.78 0.73
N THR A 47 -0.79 8.20 1.31
CA THR A 47 0.21 7.43 0.55
C THR A 47 -0.45 6.24 -0.14
N ALA A 48 -1.23 5.45 0.59
CA ALA A 48 -1.95 4.32 -0.01
C ALA A 48 -2.93 4.74 -1.11
N LEU A 49 -3.64 5.85 -0.92
CA LEU A 49 -4.53 6.41 -1.93
C LEU A 49 -3.76 6.90 -3.17
N ALA A 50 -2.58 7.50 -3.01
CA ALA A 50 -1.77 7.96 -4.13
C ALA A 50 -1.41 6.80 -5.06
N HIS A 51 -0.93 5.68 -4.49
CA HIS A 51 -0.61 4.46 -5.25
C HIS A 51 -1.83 3.88 -5.98
N LEU A 52 -3.00 3.87 -5.33
CA LEU A 52 -4.25 3.38 -5.93
C LEU A 52 -4.83 4.32 -7.00
N ASN A 53 -4.51 5.61 -6.95
CA ASN A 53 -4.86 6.56 -8.01
C ASN A 53 -3.97 6.41 -9.25
N GLU A 54 -2.73 5.93 -9.09
CA GLU A 54 -1.85 5.58 -10.22
C GLU A 54 -2.29 4.27 -10.88
N PHE A 55 -2.53 3.24 -10.07
CA PHE A 55 -3.01 1.93 -10.52
C PHE A 55 -4.05 1.38 -9.53
N PRO A 56 -5.30 1.12 -9.95
CA PRO A 56 -6.32 0.62 -9.04
C PRO A 56 -6.01 -0.74 -8.40
N ASP A 57 -5.11 -1.52 -9.00
CA ASP A 57 -4.62 -2.82 -8.52
C ASP A 57 -3.16 -2.76 -8.02
N ASN A 58 -2.66 -1.58 -7.61
CA ASN A 58 -1.26 -1.35 -7.24
C ASN A 58 -0.69 -2.43 -6.29
N TYR A 59 -1.40 -2.71 -5.20
CA TYR A 59 -0.91 -3.65 -4.18
C TYR A 59 -0.95 -5.11 -4.62
N ASP A 60 -1.85 -5.50 -5.54
CA ASP A 60 -1.82 -6.84 -6.15
C ASP A 60 -0.61 -6.99 -7.07
N ARG A 61 -0.25 -5.94 -7.80
CA ARG A 61 0.95 -5.93 -8.65
C ARG A 61 2.21 -6.03 -7.81
N LEU A 62 2.27 -5.26 -6.72
CA LEU A 62 3.38 -5.27 -5.78
C LEU A 62 3.59 -6.68 -5.19
N GLU A 63 2.51 -7.31 -4.71
CA GLU A 63 2.57 -8.67 -4.16
C GLU A 63 3.05 -9.68 -5.20
N LYS A 64 2.49 -9.67 -6.41
CA LYS A 64 2.91 -10.57 -7.50
C LYS A 64 4.38 -10.40 -7.86
N GLN A 65 4.87 -9.16 -7.92
CA GLN A 65 6.28 -8.89 -8.22
C GLN A 65 7.20 -9.39 -7.09
N ALA A 66 6.80 -9.19 -5.84
CA ALA A 66 7.55 -9.68 -4.68
C ALA A 66 7.57 -11.21 -4.64
N GLU A 67 6.46 -11.89 -4.93
CA GLU A 67 6.38 -13.35 -5.03
C GLU A 67 7.29 -13.90 -6.13
N ALA A 68 7.24 -13.33 -7.33
CA ALA A 68 8.11 -13.71 -8.44
C ALA A 68 9.60 -13.58 -8.07
N TYR A 69 9.99 -12.44 -7.49
CA TYR A 69 11.37 -12.21 -7.03
C TYR A 69 11.79 -13.25 -5.97
N ARG A 70 10.92 -13.54 -5.00
CA ARG A 70 11.18 -14.56 -3.96
C ARG A 70 11.30 -15.96 -4.56
N ALA A 71 10.51 -16.30 -5.57
CA ALA A 71 10.57 -17.59 -6.26
C ALA A 71 11.88 -17.75 -7.05
N GLU A 72 12.27 -16.73 -7.83
CA GLU A 72 13.54 -16.70 -8.55
C GLU A 72 14.74 -16.88 -7.59
N ARG A 73 14.72 -16.17 -6.46
CA ARG A 73 15.76 -16.25 -5.43
C ARG A 73 15.85 -17.61 -4.72
N ARG A 74 14.76 -18.37 -4.66
CA ARG A 74 14.75 -19.72 -4.06
C ARG A 74 15.19 -20.80 -5.04
N ALA A 75 15.13 -20.52 -6.34
CA ALA A 75 15.52 -21.43 -7.40
C ALA A 75 17.00 -21.32 -7.81
N ALA A 76 17.70 -20.29 -7.32
CA ALA A 76 19.13 -20.04 -7.49
C ALA A 76 19.95 -20.60 -6.32
#